data_AF-A0A183U9S2-F1
#
_entry.id   AF-A0A183U9S2-F1
#
_cell.length_a   1.000
_cell.length_b   1.000
_cell.length_c   1.000
_cell.angle_alpha   90.00
_cell.angle_beta   90.00
_cell.angle_gamma   90.00
#
_symmetry.space_group_name_H-M   'P 1'
#
loop_
_entity.id
_entity.type
_entity.pdbx_description
1 polymer ?
#
loop_
_entity_poly.entity_id
_entity_poly.type
_entity_poly.pdbx_seq_one_letter_code
_entity_poly.pdbx_strand_id
1 'polypeptide(L)' 'MHGFHVHAVGDIGNSCNAALGHYNPLGRTHGGPGQPFPTIRHVGDLGNVQASVNY' A
#
# COMPACT_ATOMS: atom_id res chain seq x y z
N MET A 1 -12.02 8.05 -3.19
CA MET A 1 -11.27 6.78 -3.06
C MET A 1 -9.91 7.12 -2.52
N HIS A 2 -9.40 6.33 -1.58
CA HIS A 2 -8.11 6.54 -0.95
C HIS A 2 -7.28 5.27 -1.04
N GLY A 3 -6.03 5.38 -1.49
CA GLY A 3 -5.11 4.25 -1.53
C GLY A 3 -4.86 3.74 -0.11
N PHE A 4 -4.81 2.42 0.05
CA PHE A 4 -4.52 1.77 1.33
C PHE A 4 -3.45 0.71 1.11
N HIS A 5 -2.42 0.75 1.96
CA HIS A 5 -1.26 -0.13 1.82
C HIS A 5 -0.57 -0.37 3.15
N VAL A 6 0.16 -1.48 3.22
CA VAL A 6 1.11 -1.77 4.30
C VAL A 6 2.48 -1.24 3.90
N HIS A 7 3.06 -0.39 4.73
CA HIS A 7 4.41 0.13 4.56
C HIS A 7 5.49 -0.88 4.98
N ALA A 8 6.72 -0.68 4.51
CA ALA A 8 7.84 -1.58 4.79
C ALA A 8 8.32 -1.51 6.25
N VAL A 9 8.12 -0.38 6.93
CA VAL A 9 8.62 -0.13 8.29
C VAL A 9 7.52 0.48 9.16
N GLY A 10 7.48 0.10 10.43
CA GLY A 10 6.56 0.64 11.44
C GLY A 10 7.04 1.94 12.11
N ASP A 11 7.70 2.82 11.36
CA ASP A 11 8.18 4.11 11.87
C ASP A 11 7.18 5.23 11.53
N ILE A 12 6.60 5.85 12.56
CA ILE A 12 5.59 6.91 12.45
C ILE A 12 6.19 8.33 12.51
N GLY A 13 7.53 8.44 12.53
CA GLY A 13 8.24 9.70 12.50
C GLY A 13 8.06 10.48 11.18
N ASN A 14 8.46 11.75 11.19
CA ASN A 14 8.39 12.67 10.05
C ASN A 14 7.00 12.68 9.36
N SER A 15 5.93 12.74 10.16
CA SER A 15 4.54 12.70 9.67
C SER A 15 4.26 11.48 8.78
N CYS A 16 4.64 10.29 9.25
CA CYS A 16 4.55 8.99 8.55
C CYS A 16 5.50 8.78 7.36
N ASN A 17 6.29 9.78 6.95
CA ASN A 17 7.24 9.60 5.85
C ASN A 17 8.36 8.62 6.17
N ALA A 18 8.63 8.36 7.45
CA ALA A 18 9.63 7.39 7.89
C ALA A 18 9.21 5.92 7.67
N ALA A 19 7.95 5.66 7.34
CA ALA A 19 7.43 4.31 7.08
C ALA A 19 7.97 3.67 5.77
N LEU A 20 8.69 4.46 4.94
CA LEU A 20 9.25 4.08 3.64
C LEU A 20 8.17 3.70 2.60
N GLY A 21 8.52 2.92 1.58
CA GLY A 21 7.59 2.46 0.54
C GLY A 21 6.64 1.35 1.00
N HIS A 22 5.86 0.81 0.07
CA HIS A 22 4.99 -0.34 0.35
C HIS A 22 5.82 -1.58 0.69
N TYR A 23 5.27 -2.47 1.50
CA TYR A 23 5.88 -3.75 1.83
C TYR A 23 6.03 -4.62 0.56
N ASN A 24 7.26 -4.74 0.07
CA ASN A 24 7.60 -5.40 -1.19
C ASN A 24 8.77 -6.40 -1.04
N PRO A 25 8.60 -7.49 -0.27
CA PRO A 25 9.66 -8.48 -0.08
C PRO A 25 10.02 -9.27 -1.36
N LEU A 26 9.17 -9.20 -2.39
CA LEU A 26 9.31 -9.96 -3.64
C LEU A 26 9.85 -9.11 -4.80
N GLY A 27 10.15 -7.82 -4.58
CA GLY A 27 10.68 -6.91 -5.60
C GLY A 27 9.78 -6.75 -6.82
N ARG A 28 8.45 -6.78 -6.64
CA ARG A 28 7.48 -6.66 -7.74
C ARG A 28 7.16 -5.21 -8.05
N THR A 29 6.58 -4.98 -9.22
CA THR A 29 6.00 -3.68 -9.58
C THR A 29 4.71 -3.43 -8.78
N HIS A 30 4.40 -2.16 -8.54
CA HIS A 30 3.15 -1.77 -7.88
C HIS A 30 1.93 -2.22 -8.70
N GLY A 31 0.86 -2.64 -8.02
CA GLY A 31 -0.37 -3.08 -8.67
C GLY A 31 -1.58 -3.06 -7.74
N GLY A 32 -2.78 -3.23 -8.32
CA GLY A 32 -4.03 -3.34 -7.55
C GLY A 32 -4.39 -4.79 -7.19
N PRO A 33 -5.39 -5.01 -6.31
CA PRO A 33 -5.81 -6.36 -5.89
C PRO A 33 -6.30 -7.28 -7.01
N GLY A 34 -6.79 -6.71 -8.13
CA GLY A 34 -7.21 -7.46 -9.31
C GLY A 34 -6.07 -7.89 -10.24
N GLN A 35 -4.83 -7.52 -9.93
CA GLN A 35 -3.66 -7.91 -10.71
C GLN A 35 -3.07 -9.25 -10.21
N PRO A 36 -2.44 -10.03 -11.10
CA PRO A 36 -1.94 -11.35 -10.73
C PRO A 36 -0.88 -11.29 -9.63
N PHE A 37 -1.07 -12.07 -8.56
CA PHE A 37 -0.08 -12.25 -7.49
C PHE A 37 0.59 -13.62 -7.62
N PRO A 38 1.92 -13.73 -7.46
CA PRO A 38 2.88 -12.72 -7.01
C PRO A 38 3.62 -11.99 -8.14
N THR A 39 3.08 -11.93 -9.36
CA THR A 39 3.81 -11.37 -10.51
C THR A 39 3.70 -9.85 -10.63
N ILE A 40 2.52 -9.27 -10.37
CA ILE A 40 2.21 -7.83 -10.53
C ILE A 40 1.39 -7.35 -9.33
N ARG A 41 2.10 -6.93 -8.28
CA ARG A 41 1.71 -6.07 -7.13
C ARG A 41 2.65 -6.33 -5.96
N HIS A 42 2.85 -5.34 -5.11
CA HIS A 42 3.53 -5.55 -3.84
C HIS A 42 2.65 -6.41 -2.91
N VAL A 43 3.27 -7.03 -1.90
CA VAL A 43 2.53 -7.77 -0.86
C VAL A 43 1.64 -6.80 -0.08
N GLY A 44 2.11 -5.58 0.18
CA GLY A 44 1.38 -4.54 0.89
C GLY A 44 0.35 -3.75 0.07
N ASP A 45 0.13 -4.06 -1.21
CA ASP A 45 -0.84 -3.34 -2.04
C ASP A 45 -2.27 -3.84 -1.77
N LEU A 46 -3.11 -3.04 -1.10
CA LEU A 46 -4.49 -3.39 -0.75
C LEU A 46 -5.55 -2.70 -1.62
N GLY A 47 -5.13 -1.83 -2.54
CA GLY A 47 -6.02 -1.10 -3.44
C GLY A 47 -6.58 0.17 -2.78
N ASN A 48 -7.89 0.37 -2.91
CA ASN A 48 -8.56 1.59 -2.47
C ASN A 48 -9.66 1.31 -1.45
N VAL A 49 -9.82 2.23 -0.50
CA VAL A 49 -10.97 2.32 0.38
C VAL A 49 -11.89 3.45 -0.10
N GLN A 50 -13.20 3.21 -0.08
CA GLN A 50 -14.21 4.23 -0.35
C GLN A 50 -14.59 4.93 0.97
N ALA A 51 -14.26 6.21 1.08
CA ALA A 51 -14.82 7.04 2.14
C ALA A 51 -16.25 7.45 1.77
N SER A 52 -17.17 7.40 2.74
CA SER A 52 -18.49 8.00 2.61
C SER A 52 -18.37 9.54 2.61
N VAL A 53 -19.48 10.22 2.32
CA VAL A 53 -19.56 11.66 2.58
C VAL A 53 -19.45 11.91 4.09
N ASN A 54 -18.67 12.93 4.45
CA ASN A 54 -18.65 13.46 5.81
C ASN A 54 -19.93 14.28 5.99
N TYR A 55 -20.80 13.85 6.92
CA TYR A 55 -21.96 14.64 7.36
C TYR A 55 -21.51 15.71 8.36
#